data_AF-A0A1G6EMX7-F1
#
_entry.id   AF-A0A1G6EMX7-F1
#
_cell.length_a   1.000
_cell.length_b   1.000
_cell.length_c   1.000
_cell.angle_alpha   90.00
_cell.angle_beta   90.00
_cell.angle_gamma   90.00
#
_symmetry.space_group_name_H-M   'P 1'
#
loop_
_entity.id
_entity.type
_entity.pdbx_description
1 polymer ?
#
loop_
_entity_poly.entity_id
_entity_poly.type
_entity_poly.pdbx_seq_one_letter_code
_entity_poly.pdbx_strand_id
1 'polypeptide(L)'
;MLPIYLAELDTQEEKDLFEKLYREYKSKMHFIAMGILNNDVDAEDAVDMAFHRLAKNFTKISNKNCNETEGYIVICIRSAAIDIYRSNKRIVEKTRSIKEDDSSEDIWEQETEHET
;
A
#
# COMPACT_ATOMS: atom_id res chain seq x y z
N MET A 1 -5.94 -5.33 11.40
CA MET A 1 -5.15 -4.83 12.54
C MET A 1 -5.86 -3.67 13.27
N LEU A 2 -7.02 -3.87 13.90
CA LEU A 2 -7.75 -2.75 14.53
C LEU A 2 -7.10 -2.18 15.82
N PRO A 3 -6.58 -2.99 16.77
CA PRO A 3 -6.09 -2.47 18.05
C PRO A 3 -4.94 -1.46 17.92
N ILE A 4 -4.10 -1.60 16.88
CA ILE A 4 -2.98 -0.70 16.62
C ILE A 4 -3.46 0.71 16.29
N TYR A 5 -4.51 0.84 15.47
CA TYR A 5 -5.05 2.15 15.11
C TYR A 5 -5.75 2.81 16.29
N LEU A 6 -6.43 2.05 17.13
CA LEU A 6 -7.09 2.58 18.33
C LEU A 6 -6.09 3.10 19.37
N ALA A 7 -4.86 2.58 19.39
CA ALA A 7 -3.80 3.06 20.26
C ALA A 7 -3.28 4.46 19.87
N GLU A 8 -3.52 4.91 18.63
CA GLU A 8 -3.14 6.24 18.14
C GLU A 8 -4.16 7.33 18.48
N LEU A 9 -5.30 6.96 19.07
CA LEU A 9 -6.42 7.87 19.37
C LEU A 9 -6.47 8.20 20.86
N ASP A 10 -6.69 9.46 21.18
CA ASP A 10 -6.58 9.97 22.55
C ASP A 10 -7.84 9.70 23.37
N THR A 11 -9.02 9.85 22.76
CA THR A 11 -10.31 9.76 23.47
C THR A 11 -11.05 8.46 23.20
N GLN A 12 -11.88 8.02 24.16
CA GLN A 12 -12.72 6.83 23.95
C GLN A 12 -13.75 7.04 22.84
N GLU A 13 -14.30 8.26 22.73
CA GLU A 13 -15.25 8.62 21.69
C GLU A 13 -14.63 8.49 20.29
N GLU A 14 -13.39 8.95 20.10
CA GLU A 14 -12.67 8.77 18.84
C GLU A 14 -12.45 7.30 18.52
N LYS A 15 -12.09 6.48 19.51
CA LYS A 15 -11.90 5.02 19.32
C LYS A 15 -13.18 4.34 18.85
N ASP A 16 -14.31 4.67 19.48
CA ASP A 16 -15.61 4.10 19.14
C ASP A 16 -16.07 4.50 17.73
N LEU A 17 -15.84 5.77 17.34
CA LEU A 17 -16.14 6.25 15.99
C LEU A 17 -15.22 5.63 14.94
N PHE A 18 -13.92 5.53 15.24
CA PHE A 18 -12.95 4.91 14.34
C PHE A 18 -13.24 3.43 14.14
N GLU A 19 -13.62 2.70 15.19
CA GLU A 19 -14.00 1.29 15.09
C GLU A 19 -15.21 1.10 14.17
N LYS A 20 -16.24 1.96 14.27
CA LYS A 20 -17.40 1.93 13.37
C LYS A 20 -16.96 2.16 11.91
N LEU A 21 -16.15 3.18 11.68
CA LEU A 21 -15.59 3.49 10.35
C LEU A 21 -14.79 2.30 9.81
N TYR A 22 -13.92 1.71 10.62
CA TYR A 22 -13.13 0.54 10.22
C TYR A 22 -14.03 -0.62 9.77
N ARG A 23 -15.05 -0.96 10.56
CA ARG A 23 -15.99 -2.04 10.23
C ARG A 23 -16.79 -1.76 8.96
N GLU A 24 -17.19 -0.52 8.75
CA GLU A 24 -17.98 -0.10 7.58
C GLU A 24 -17.14 -0.09 6.28
N TYR A 25 -15.92 0.44 6.34
CA TYR A 25 -15.15 0.72 5.13
C TYR A 25 -14.08 -0.31 4.79
N LYS A 26 -13.64 -1.18 5.72
CA LYS A 26 -12.53 -2.11 5.47
C LYS A 26 -12.74 -2.94 4.20
N SER A 27 -13.89 -3.60 4.06
CA SER A 27 -14.17 -4.45 2.89
C SER A 27 -14.28 -3.64 1.60
N LYS A 28 -14.87 -2.43 1.66
CA LYS A 28 -14.99 -1.52 0.51
C LYS A 28 -13.62 -1.01 0.05
N MET A 29 -12.76 -0.65 1.00
CA MET A 29 -11.39 -0.21 0.73
C MET A 29 -10.56 -1.32 0.13
N HIS A 30 -10.65 -2.55 0.66
CA HIS A 30 -9.98 -3.72 0.09
C HIS A 30 -10.42 -3.97 -1.35
N PHE A 31 -11.73 -3.94 -1.63
CA PHE A 31 -12.24 -4.09 -3.00
C PHE A 31 -11.71 -3.01 -3.97
N ILE A 32 -11.65 -1.75 -3.53
CA ILE A 32 -11.09 -0.66 -4.35
C ILE A 32 -9.59 -0.87 -4.61
N ALA A 33 -8.82 -1.26 -3.59
CA ALA A 33 -7.39 -1.52 -3.71
C ALA A 33 -7.10 -2.71 -4.63
N MET A 34 -7.88 -3.78 -4.49
CA MET A 34 -7.81 -4.97 -5.36
C MET A 34 -8.01 -4.60 -6.83
N GLY A 35 -8.96 -3.70 -7.13
CA GLY A 35 -9.18 -3.24 -8.51
C GLY A 35 -8.02 -2.44 -9.12
N ILE A 36 -7.09 -1.94 -8.31
CA ILE A 36 -5.91 -1.18 -8.75
C ILE A 36 -4.67 -2.08 -8.80
N LEU A 37 -4.47 -2.88 -7.75
CA LEU A 37 -3.24 -3.65 -7.53
C LEU A 37 -3.32 -5.06 -8.12
N ASN A 38 -4.53 -5.63 -8.20
CA ASN A 38 -4.78 -7.00 -8.66
C ASN A 38 -3.90 -8.05 -7.94
N ASN A 39 -3.59 -7.79 -6.67
CA ASN A 39 -2.80 -8.61 -5.79
C ASN A 39 -3.35 -8.43 -4.37
N ASP A 40 -3.65 -9.54 -3.69
CA ASP A 40 -4.31 -9.53 -2.39
C ASP A 40 -3.43 -8.99 -1.27
N VAL A 41 -2.15 -9.38 -1.25
CA VAL A 41 -1.19 -8.91 -0.24
C VAL A 41 -0.98 -7.40 -0.37
N ASP A 42 -0.73 -6.92 -1.59
CA ASP A 42 -0.58 -5.47 -1.85
C ASP A 42 -1.88 -4.71 -1.50
N ALA A 43 -3.05 -5.30 -1.74
CA ALA A 43 -4.33 -4.69 -1.45
C ALA A 43 -4.58 -4.59 0.07
N GLU A 44 -4.23 -5.62 0.83
CA GLU A 44 -4.24 -5.58 2.29
C GLU A 44 -3.28 -4.50 2.83
N ASP A 45 -2.06 -4.42 2.29
CA ASP A 45 -1.08 -3.39 2.65
C ASP A 45 -1.61 -1.98 2.36
N ALA A 46 -2.27 -1.77 1.21
CA ALA A 46 -2.89 -0.50 0.88
C ALA A 46 -3.98 -0.09 1.89
N VAL A 47 -4.78 -1.05 2.34
CA VAL A 47 -5.83 -0.86 3.34
C VAL A 47 -5.21 -0.46 4.68
N ASP A 48 -4.18 -1.17 5.12
CA ASP A 48 -3.51 -0.88 6.39
C ASP A 48 -2.79 0.48 6.35
N MET A 49 -2.15 0.84 5.24
CA MET A 49 -1.58 2.17 5.01
C MET A 49 -2.65 3.28 5.08
N ALA A 50 -3.81 3.04 4.46
CA ALA A 50 -4.89 4.02 4.47
C ALA A 50 -5.50 4.19 5.87
N PHE A 51 -5.73 3.10 6.62
CA PHE A 51 -6.23 3.18 7.99
C PHE A 51 -5.24 3.84 8.95
N HIS A 52 -3.94 3.62 8.77
CA HIS A 52 -2.93 4.36 9.54
C HIS A 52 -2.98 5.87 9.25
N ARG A 53 -3.12 6.27 7.99
CA ARG A 53 -3.30 7.70 7.61
C ARG A 53 -4.58 8.30 8.19
N LEU A 54 -5.66 7.53 8.24
CA LEU A 54 -6.95 7.93 8.82
C LEU A 54 -6.84 8.10 10.33
N ALA A 55 -6.23 7.14 11.04
CA ALA A 55 -6.07 7.18 12.50
C ALA A 55 -5.28 8.42 12.94
N LYS A 56 -4.13 8.67 12.29
CA LYS A 56 -3.30 9.87 12.53
C LYS A 56 -3.99 11.21 12.34
N ASN A 57 -5.06 11.26 11.55
CA ASN A 57 -5.78 12.51 11.24
C ASN A 57 -7.23 12.48 11.73
N PHE A 58 -7.58 11.52 12.60
CA PHE A 58 -8.97 11.19 12.87
C PHE A 58 -9.74 12.34 13.50
N THR A 59 -9.13 13.09 14.43
CA THR A 59 -9.73 14.27 15.07
C THR A 59 -10.20 15.34 14.07
N LYS A 60 -9.53 15.45 12.91
CA LYS A 60 -9.91 16.40 11.84
C LYS A 60 -11.03 15.87 10.95
N ILE A 61 -11.23 14.55 10.92
CA ILE A 61 -12.17 13.86 10.05
C ILE A 61 -13.49 13.60 10.80
N SER A 62 -13.42 13.25 12.09
CA SER A 62 -14.58 12.97 12.94
C SER A 62 -15.53 14.16 13.06
N ASN A 63 -15.03 15.38 12.89
CA ASN A 63 -15.80 16.62 12.91
C ASN A 63 -16.48 16.98 11.57
N LYS A 64 -16.37 16.14 10.53
CA LYS A 64 -16.93 16.41 9.19
C LYS A 64 -18.24 15.65 8.93
N ASN A 65 -19.00 16.14 7.96
CA ASN A 65 -20.23 15.48 7.51
C ASN A 65 -19.93 14.15 6.78
N CYS A 66 -20.88 13.21 6.81
CA CYS A 66 -20.74 11.85 6.26
C CYS A 66 -20.23 11.79 4.82
N ASN A 67 -20.75 12.62 3.91
CA ASN A 67 -20.35 12.63 2.50
C ASN A 67 -18.88 13.06 2.30
N GLU A 68 -18.38 13.98 3.13
CA GLU A 68 -16.98 14.42 3.07
C GLU A 68 -16.03 13.34 3.60
N THR A 69 -16.46 12.63 4.64
CA THR A 69 -15.71 11.52 5.24
C THR A 69 -15.56 10.36 4.24
N GLU A 70 -16.62 9.97 3.54
CA GLU A 70 -16.54 8.92 2.52
C GLU A 70 -15.60 9.29 1.37
N GLY A 71 -15.72 10.51 0.83
CA GLY A 71 -14.84 10.99 -0.23
C GLY A 71 -13.37 10.98 0.20
N TYR A 72 -13.09 11.40 1.43
CA TYR A 72 -11.74 11.38 1.99
C TYR A 72 -11.19 9.96 2.13
N ILE A 73 -11.98 9.00 2.62
CA ILE A 73 -11.58 7.59 2.72
C ILE A 73 -11.21 7.03 1.34
N VAL A 74 -12.02 7.30 0.32
CA VAL A 74 -11.76 6.86 -1.06
C VAL A 74 -10.47 7.45 -1.61
N ILE A 75 -10.18 8.72 -1.31
CA ILE A 75 -8.92 9.36 -1.69
C ILE A 75 -7.73 8.68 -1.00
N CYS A 76 -7.83 8.41 0.31
CA CYS A 76 -6.77 7.75 1.08
C CYS A 76 -6.42 6.38 0.51
N ILE A 77 -7.43 5.52 0.24
CA ILE A 77 -7.18 4.17 -0.28
C ILE A 77 -6.63 4.18 -1.71
N ARG A 78 -7.16 5.05 -2.59
CA ARG A 78 -6.64 5.16 -3.96
C ARG A 78 -5.19 5.65 -3.96
N SER A 79 -4.87 6.64 -3.13
CA SER A 79 -3.49 7.12 -3.00
C SER A 79 -2.56 6.01 -2.50
N ALA A 80 -2.95 5.27 -1.45
CA ALA A 80 -2.13 4.16 -0.92
C ALA A 80 -1.89 3.07 -1.99
N ALA A 81 -2.94 2.65 -2.69
CA ALA A 81 -2.81 1.65 -3.75
C ALA A 81 -1.92 2.14 -4.92
N ILE A 82 -2.04 3.41 -5.31
CA ILE A 82 -1.17 4.01 -6.34
C ILE A 82 0.29 4.07 -5.89
N ASP A 83 0.55 4.35 -4.61
CA ASP A 83 1.90 4.41 -4.05
C ASP A 83 2.56 3.01 -4.10
N ILE A 84 1.84 1.96 -3.73
CA ILE A 84 2.31 0.57 -3.83
C ILE A 84 2.52 0.18 -5.29
N TYR A 85 1.56 0.44 -6.17
CA TYR A 85 1.69 0.15 -7.61
C TYR A 85 2.95 0.77 -8.22
N ARG A 86 3.22 2.04 -7.90
CA ARG A 86 4.44 2.74 -8.35
C ARG A 86 5.71 2.12 -7.80
N SER A 87 5.69 1.69 -6.55
CA SER A 87 6.83 1.03 -5.90
C SER A 87 7.12 -0.32 -6.56
N ASN A 88 6.09 -1.13 -6.80
CA ASN A 88 6.20 -2.43 -7.46
C ASN A 88 6.74 -2.28 -8.90
N LYS A 89 6.24 -1.28 -9.64
CA LYS A 89 6.74 -0.99 -10.99
C LYS A 89 8.24 -0.65 -10.99
N ARG A 90 8.71 0.19 -10.06
CA ARG A 90 10.12 0.55 -9.94
C ARG A 90 11.01 -0.64 -9.59
N ILE A 91 10.53 -1.53 -8.72
CA ILE A 91 11.25 -2.76 -8.35
C ILE A 91 11.43 -3.64 -9.60
N VAL A 92 10.37 -3.87 -10.36
CA VAL A 92 10.42 -4.67 -11.59
C VAL A 92 11.38 -4.07 -12.61
N GLU A 93 11.33 -2.75 -12.83
CA GLU A 93 12.25 -2.03 -13.73
C GLU A 93 13.70 -2.21 -13.30
N LYS A 94 14.00 -2.01 -12.00
CA LYS A 94 15.35 -2.18 -11.46
C LYS A 94 15.85 -3.61 -11.57
N THR A 95 15.01 -4.61 -11.27
CA THR A 95 15.38 -6.03 -11.39
C THR A 95 15.68 -6.42 -12.83
N ARG A 96 14.96 -5.85 -13.81
CA ARG A 96 15.23 -6.09 -15.23
C ARG A 96 16.60 -5.56 -15.64
N SER A 97 16.94 -4.33 -15.25
CA SER A 97 18.25 -3.73 -15.57
C SER A 97 19.43 -4.48 -14.95
N ILE A 98 19.27 -5.07 -13.75
CA ILE A 98 20.33 -5.86 -13.11
C ILE A 98 20.61 -7.15 -13.89
N LYS A 99 19.58 -7.82 -14.44
CA LYS A 99 19.74 -9.06 -15.20
C LYS A 99 20.40 -8.85 -16.57
N GLU A 100 20.31 -7.64 -17.12
CA GLU A 100 20.90 -7.33 -18.43
C GLU A 100 22.43 -7.12 -18.35
N ASP A 101 22.98 -6.77 -17.18
CA ASP A 101 24.42 -6.55 -16.98
C ASP A 101 25.19 -7.87 -16.72
N ASP A 102 24.56 -8.83 -16.02
CA ASP A 102 25.15 -10.12 -15.59
C ASP A 102 25.39 -11.11 -16.76
N SER A 103 24.79 -10.87 -17.94
CA SER A 103 24.94 -11.71 -19.13
C SER A 103 26.26 -11.49 -19.90
N SER A 104 27.14 -10.61 -19.42
CA SER A 104 28.41 -10.26 -20.10
C SER A 104 29.62 -11.08 -19.64
N GLU A 105 29.49 -11.88 -18.58
CA GLU A 105 30.60 -12.67 -18.02
C GLU A 105 30.76 -14.06 -18.70
N ASP A 106 29.70 -14.60 -19.32
CA ASP A 106 29.72 -15.91 -19.99
C ASP A 106 30.55 -15.98 -21.29
N ILE A 107 31.08 -14.85 -21.78
CA ILE A 107 31.88 -14.81 -23.03
C ILE A 107 33.37 -15.12 -22.79
N TRP A 108 33.88 -14.92 -21.57
CA TRP A 108 35.33 -15.03 -21.29
C TRP A 108 35.82 -16.46 -21.01
N GLU A 109 34.91 -17.41 -20.79
CA GLU A 109 35.27 -18.82 -20.51
C GLU A 109 35.44 -19.67 -21.79
N GLN A 110 35.05 -19.18 -22.97
CA GLN A 110 35.23 -19.92 -24.22
C GLN A 110 36.54 -19.61 -24.95
N GLU A 111 37.16 -18.46 -24.71
CA GLU A 111 38.41 -18.08 -25.40
C GLU A 111 39.68 -18.63 -24.73
N THR A 112 39.61 -19.11 -23.48
CA THR A 112 40.78 -19.62 -22.74
C THR A 112 41.10 -21.09 -23.00
N GLU A 113 40.24 -21.84 -23.68
CA GLU A 113 40.46 -23.28 -23.98
C GLU A 113 41.10 -23.57 -25.36
N HIS A 114 41.42 -22.55 -26.17
CA HIS A 114 41.94 -22.75 -27.54
C HIS A 114 43.37 -22.28 -27.79
N GLU A 115 44.16 -22.05 -26.74
CA GLU A 115 45.60 -21.79 -26.89
C GLU A 115 46.41 -22.89 -26.17
N THR A 116 46.51 -24.07 -26.80
CA THR A 116 47.52 -25.10 -26.50
C THR A 116 48.13 -25.63 -27.79
#